data_AF-A0A932SYI6-F1
#
_entry.id   AF-A0A932SYI6-F1
#
_cell.length_a   1.000
_cell.length_b   1.000
_cell.length_c   1.000
_cell.angle_alpha   90.00
_cell.angle_beta   90.00
_cell.angle_gamma   90.00
#
_symmetry.space_group_name_H-M   'P 1'
#
loop_
_entity.id
_entity.type
_entity.pdbx_description
1 polymer ?
#
loop_
_entity_poly.entity_id
_entity_poly.type
_entity_poly.pdbx_seq_one_letter_code
_entity_poly.pdbx_strand_id
1 'polypeptide(L)'
;MIYEASTLAVVIFVIIVGVTLALSFYLGSRARSAQGYFAAGGQIHWFVNGIAFAGDYLSAASFLGICGMIAFYGYDGFLYSIGYLAGWVVALFVIAEPLKRLGRYTFADALDSRFNSRGIKLSAAISTLVVSVFYLIPQMVGAGALVKPLLGFSHATGVLLVGTIVTLIVVTAGMVSTTYVQFIKGSLLVIFSTILTAMILIRGFSVPDSSQSRWIKPSRFYDGPRITAVRSDHRQVFGTGSFVRLPEIDGWNDRPYIRVRDTTTGELRTWRTGSSGESQVVGWEVQTLTVTPDGKKLINGLLQQASLPRRDFEPVGHVSKLPDGRTHTGPLGPLEFLSTLQQSEVILWEKDKDSVKEADGS
;
A
#
# COMPACT_ATOMS: atom_id res chain seq x y z
N MET A 1 -3.18 8.47 10.96
CA MET A 1 -2.41 7.50 11.74
C MET A 1 -1.30 8.17 12.51
N ILE A 2 -1.56 8.35 13.80
CA ILE A 2 -0.51 8.55 14.80
C ILE A 2 0.05 7.15 15.07
N TYR A 3 1.33 6.95 14.80
CA TYR A 3 1.97 5.65 14.98
C TYR A 3 2.64 5.63 16.34
N GLU A 4 2.24 4.69 17.19
CA GLU A 4 2.99 4.34 18.39
C GLU A 4 3.91 3.16 18.05
N ALA A 5 5.22 3.38 18.17
CA ALA A 5 6.21 2.34 17.90
C ALA A 5 6.09 1.24 18.96
N SER A 6 5.68 0.04 18.54
CA SER A 6 5.65 -1.13 19.42
C SER A 6 7.08 -1.58 19.72
N THR A 7 7.47 -1.60 21.01
CA THR A 7 8.80 -2.06 21.45
C THR A 7 9.11 -3.45 20.92
N LEU A 8 8.12 -4.34 20.87
CA LEU A 8 8.26 -5.69 20.31
C LEU A 8 8.64 -5.65 18.82
N ALA A 9 7.95 -4.81 18.04
CA ALA A 9 8.24 -4.66 16.62
C ALA A 9 9.65 -4.11 16.36
N VAL A 10 10.09 -3.13 17.18
CA VAL A 10 11.45 -2.58 17.13
C VAL A 10 12.49 -3.66 17.41
N VAL A 11 12.30 -4.46 18.47
CA VAL A 11 13.22 -5.54 18.85
C VAL A 11 13.33 -6.58 17.73
N ILE A 12 12.20 -7.02 17.17
CA ILE A 12 12.18 -7.98 16.06
C ILE A 12 12.90 -7.40 14.84
N PHE A 13 12.65 -6.13 14.50
CA PHE A 13 13.32 -5.45 13.39
C PHE A 13 14.85 -5.43 13.58
N VAL A 14 15.32 -5.02 14.76
CA VAL A 14 16.77 -4.95 15.05
C VAL A 14 17.41 -6.34 15.02
N ILE A 15 16.73 -7.37 15.53
CA ILE A 15 17.23 -8.75 15.47
C ILE A 15 17.35 -9.22 14.01
N ILE A 16 16.32 -9.03 13.19
CA ILE A 16 16.33 -9.45 11.79
C ILE A 16 17.44 -8.72 11.01
N VAL A 17 17.56 -7.40 11.18
CA VAL A 17 18.61 -6.60 10.55
C VAL A 17 19.99 -7.05 11.04
N GLY A 18 20.17 -7.25 12.34
CA GLY A 18 21.43 -7.69 12.94
C GLY A 18 21.89 -9.06 12.44
N VAL A 19 20.98 -10.04 12.40
CA VAL A 19 21.25 -11.39 11.86
C VAL A 19 21.62 -11.29 10.37
N THR A 20 20.88 -10.49 9.61
CA THR A 20 21.15 -10.29 8.18
C THR A 20 22.52 -9.66 7.96
N LEU A 21 22.89 -8.64 8.74
CA LEU A 21 24.18 -7.98 8.71
C LEU A 21 25.31 -8.96 9.05
N ALA A 22 25.19 -9.68 10.17
CA ALA A 22 26.20 -10.62 10.63
C ALA A 22 26.46 -11.72 9.57
N LEU A 23 25.38 -12.28 9.01
CA LEU A 23 25.49 -13.27 7.94
C LEU A 23 26.13 -12.66 6.69
N SER A 24 25.78 -11.43 6.35
CA SER A 24 26.28 -10.76 5.17
C SER A 24 27.80 -10.55 5.24
N PHE A 25 28.31 -10.06 6.37
CA PHE A 25 29.74 -9.91 6.60
C PHE A 25 30.47 -11.26 6.66
N TYR A 26 29.87 -12.27 7.32
CA TYR A 26 30.45 -13.60 7.40
C TYR A 26 30.63 -14.24 6.01
N LEU A 27 29.60 -14.19 5.16
CA LEU A 27 29.68 -14.73 3.79
C LEU A 27 30.53 -13.85 2.87
N GLY A 28 30.48 -12.53 3.02
CA GLY A 28 31.25 -11.57 2.21
C GLY A 28 32.76 -11.70 2.43
N SER A 29 33.19 -11.95 3.67
CA SER A 29 34.60 -12.15 4.02
C SER A 29 35.28 -13.34 3.31
N ARG A 30 34.49 -14.24 2.70
CA ARG A 30 34.98 -15.43 1.98
C ARG A 30 35.16 -15.21 0.47
N ALA A 31 34.67 -14.12 -0.11
CA ALA A 31 34.79 -13.84 -1.54
C ALA A 31 36.06 -13.03 -1.87
N ARG A 32 37.16 -13.70 -2.24
CA ARG A 32 38.47 -13.05 -2.52
C ARG A 32 38.79 -12.82 -4.02
N SER A 33 37.86 -13.10 -4.95
CA SER A 33 38.10 -12.96 -6.40
C SER A 33 36.95 -12.24 -7.12
N ALA A 34 37.23 -11.56 -8.25
CA ALA A 34 36.22 -10.86 -9.04
C ALA A 34 35.10 -11.79 -9.55
N GLN A 35 35.42 -13.05 -9.86
CA GLN A 35 34.44 -14.06 -10.27
C GLN A 35 33.58 -14.53 -9.07
N GLY A 36 34.17 -14.60 -7.87
CA GLY A 36 33.41 -14.81 -6.63
C GLY A 36 32.52 -13.62 -6.29
N TYR A 37 32.96 -12.40 -6.60
CA TYR A 37 32.21 -11.16 -6.34
C TYR A 37 31.03 -10.96 -7.30
N PHE A 38 31.18 -11.24 -8.59
CA PHE A 38 30.15 -10.97 -9.63
C PHE A 38 29.37 -12.18 -10.13
N ALA A 39 29.77 -13.41 -9.82
CA ALA A 39 29.08 -14.60 -10.32
C ALA A 39 29.00 -15.75 -9.31
N ALA A 40 29.47 -15.54 -8.08
CA ALA A 40 29.54 -16.57 -7.06
C ALA A 40 30.23 -17.88 -7.50
N GLY A 41 31.08 -17.81 -8.53
CA GLY A 41 31.67 -18.98 -9.18
C GLY A 41 30.67 -19.97 -9.80
N GLY A 42 29.40 -19.58 -9.99
CA GLY A 42 28.33 -20.48 -10.45
C GLY A 42 27.90 -21.54 -9.43
N GLN A 43 28.31 -21.42 -8.16
CA GLN A 43 28.12 -22.45 -7.14
C GLN A 43 26.79 -22.33 -6.37
N ILE A 44 25.98 -21.31 -6.64
CA ILE A 44 24.70 -21.12 -5.95
C ILE A 44 23.68 -22.11 -6.51
N HIS A 45 23.09 -22.90 -5.62
CA HIS A 45 22.05 -23.84 -5.99
C HIS A 45 20.85 -23.11 -6.62
N TRP A 46 20.30 -23.65 -7.72
CA TRP A 46 19.25 -23.00 -8.51
C TRP A 46 18.02 -22.59 -7.67
N PHE A 47 17.68 -23.39 -6.65
CA PHE A 47 16.55 -23.11 -5.76
C PHE A 47 16.81 -21.88 -4.88
N VAL A 48 18.03 -21.73 -4.37
CA VAL A 48 18.43 -20.58 -3.56
C VAL A 48 18.37 -19.31 -4.40
N ASN A 49 18.93 -19.38 -5.61
CA ASN A 49 18.88 -18.26 -6.54
C ASN A 49 17.44 -17.92 -6.97
N GLY A 50 16.61 -18.94 -7.21
CA GLY A 50 15.20 -18.76 -7.59
C GLY A 50 14.38 -18.02 -6.53
N ILE A 51 14.52 -18.41 -5.26
CA ILE A 51 13.83 -17.72 -4.16
C ILE A 51 14.42 -16.32 -3.91
N ALA A 52 15.73 -16.14 -4.06
CA ALA A 52 16.34 -14.82 -4.00
C ALA A 52 15.76 -13.86 -5.05
N PHE A 53 15.70 -14.30 -6.32
CA PHE A 53 15.08 -13.54 -7.42
C PHE A 53 13.60 -13.28 -7.21
N ALA A 54 12.84 -14.28 -6.74
CA ALA A 54 11.41 -14.10 -6.43
C ALA A 54 11.22 -13.09 -5.28
N GLY A 55 12.06 -13.15 -4.25
CA GLY A 55 12.05 -12.20 -3.13
C GLY A 55 12.36 -10.78 -3.57
N ASP A 56 13.35 -10.59 -4.45
CA ASP A 56 13.67 -9.27 -5.02
C ASP A 56 12.54 -8.75 -5.92
N TYR A 57 11.90 -9.64 -6.69
CA TYR A 57 10.75 -9.28 -7.51
C TYR A 57 9.57 -8.82 -6.66
N LEU A 58 9.36 -9.43 -5.50
CA LEU A 58 8.34 -9.04 -4.51
C LEU A 58 8.75 -7.85 -3.61
N SER A 59 9.71 -7.02 -4.06
CA SER A 59 10.18 -5.83 -3.34
C SER A 59 9.07 -4.91 -2.83
N ALA A 60 9.43 -3.92 -2.01
CA ALA A 60 8.49 -2.93 -1.46
C ALA A 60 7.58 -2.30 -2.53
N ALA A 61 8.09 -2.06 -3.75
CA ALA A 61 7.27 -1.54 -4.85
C ALA A 61 6.17 -2.53 -5.26
N SER A 62 6.49 -3.81 -5.40
CA SER A 62 5.54 -4.84 -5.79
C SER A 62 4.56 -5.14 -4.66
N PHE A 63 5.05 -5.35 -3.43
CA PHE A 63 4.20 -5.67 -2.29
C PHE A 63 3.30 -4.49 -1.92
N LEU A 64 3.88 -3.32 -1.57
CA LEU A 64 3.09 -2.16 -1.16
C LEU A 64 2.32 -1.55 -2.34
N GLY A 65 2.89 -1.53 -3.54
CA GLY A 65 2.25 -0.96 -4.72
C GLY A 65 1.05 -1.77 -5.19
N ILE A 66 1.17 -3.10 -5.32
CA ILE A 66 0.04 -3.95 -5.72
C ILE A 66 -1.01 -3.98 -4.61
N CYS A 67 -0.62 -4.14 -3.34
CA CYS A 67 -1.58 -4.07 -2.23
C CYS A 67 -2.30 -2.71 -2.18
N GLY A 68 -1.59 -1.60 -2.41
CA GLY A 68 -2.19 -0.27 -2.49
C GLY A 68 -3.15 -0.14 -3.66
N MET A 69 -2.77 -0.65 -4.84
CA MET A 69 -3.62 -0.64 -6.02
C MET A 69 -4.91 -1.43 -5.80
N ILE A 70 -4.83 -2.62 -5.19
CA ILE A 70 -6.01 -3.41 -4.82
C ILE A 70 -6.85 -2.67 -3.76
N ALA A 71 -6.22 -2.00 -2.79
CA ALA A 71 -6.94 -1.28 -1.76
C ALA A 71 -7.72 -0.05 -2.28
N PHE A 72 -7.21 0.61 -3.33
CA PHE A 72 -7.84 1.81 -3.92
C PHE A 72 -8.72 1.52 -5.14
N TYR A 73 -8.45 0.44 -5.89
CA TYR A 73 -9.15 0.11 -7.13
C TYR A 73 -9.86 -1.26 -7.08
N GLY A 74 -9.86 -1.94 -5.94
CA GLY A 74 -10.56 -3.21 -5.74
C GLY A 74 -10.10 -4.30 -6.71
N TYR A 75 -11.06 -4.99 -7.32
CA TYR A 75 -10.82 -6.11 -8.23
C TYR A 75 -10.05 -5.72 -9.50
N ASP A 76 -10.24 -4.50 -10.00
CA ASP A 76 -9.50 -4.01 -11.19
C ASP A 76 -8.00 -3.89 -10.91
N GLY A 77 -7.64 -3.45 -9.69
CA GLY A 77 -6.25 -3.43 -9.23
C GLY A 77 -5.63 -4.84 -9.14
N PHE A 78 -6.43 -5.85 -8.81
CA PHE A 78 -5.99 -7.25 -8.81
C PHE A 78 -5.71 -7.74 -10.23
N LEU A 79 -6.59 -7.43 -11.20
CA LEU A 79 -6.36 -7.81 -12.60
C LEU A 79 -5.06 -7.23 -13.16
N TYR A 80 -4.70 -5.99 -12.78
CA TYR A 80 -3.42 -5.39 -13.16
C TYR A 80 -2.20 -6.20 -12.66
N SER A 81 -2.28 -6.78 -11.46
CA SER A 81 -1.20 -7.57 -10.87
C SER A 81 -0.87 -8.84 -11.67
N ILE A 82 -1.86 -9.42 -12.37
CA ILE A 82 -1.67 -10.59 -13.24
C ILE A 82 -0.75 -10.22 -14.42
N GLY A 83 -0.98 -9.06 -15.04
CA GLY A 83 -0.14 -8.55 -16.12
C GLY A 83 1.30 -8.30 -15.66
N TYR A 84 1.46 -7.74 -14.46
CA TYR A 84 2.77 -7.54 -13.83
C TYR A 84 3.55 -8.86 -13.71
N LEU A 85 2.92 -9.89 -13.13
CA LEU A 85 3.53 -11.22 -12.96
C LEU A 85 3.80 -11.91 -14.30
N ALA A 86 2.85 -11.87 -15.24
CA ALA A 86 2.99 -12.48 -16.55
C ALA A 86 4.17 -11.88 -17.34
N GLY A 87 4.34 -10.55 -17.28
CA GLY A 87 5.47 -9.86 -17.90
C GLY A 87 6.82 -10.34 -17.37
N TRP A 88 6.92 -10.61 -16.06
CA TRP A 88 8.14 -11.17 -15.47
C TRP A 88 8.45 -12.57 -15.97
N VAL A 89 7.44 -13.44 -16.06
CA VAL A 89 7.60 -14.79 -16.61
C VAL A 89 8.10 -14.74 -18.06
N VAL A 90 7.51 -13.89 -18.89
CA VAL A 90 7.95 -13.69 -20.28
C VAL A 90 9.39 -13.19 -20.33
N ALA A 91 9.77 -12.21 -19.49
CA ALA A 91 11.14 -11.72 -19.44
C ALA A 91 12.15 -12.81 -19.03
N LEU A 92 11.80 -13.67 -18.07
CA LEU A 92 12.65 -14.78 -17.67
C LEU A 92 12.88 -15.79 -18.80
N PHE A 93 11.85 -16.16 -19.56
CA PHE A 93 12.01 -17.11 -20.67
C PHE A 93 12.67 -16.50 -21.89
N VAL A 94 12.24 -15.29 -22.30
CA VAL A 94 12.67 -14.69 -23.57
C VAL A 94 14.02 -13.99 -23.46
N ILE A 95 14.31 -13.34 -22.33
CA ILE A 95 15.51 -12.50 -22.19
C ILE A 95 16.61 -13.25 -21.42
N ALA A 96 16.29 -13.96 -20.34
CA ALA A 96 17.32 -14.56 -19.50
C ALA A 96 18.06 -15.70 -20.20
N GLU A 97 17.38 -16.51 -21.02
CA GLU A 97 18.01 -17.63 -21.72
C GLU A 97 19.06 -17.20 -22.75
N PRO A 98 18.80 -16.25 -23.68
CA PRO A 98 19.82 -15.71 -24.57
C PRO A 98 21.02 -15.10 -23.82
N LEU A 99 20.76 -14.34 -22.75
CA LEU A 99 21.83 -13.74 -21.95
C LEU A 99 22.70 -14.80 -21.27
N LYS A 100 22.10 -15.87 -20.74
CA LYS A 100 22.83 -17.00 -20.14
C LYS A 100 23.70 -17.73 -21.16
N ARG A 101 23.19 -17.92 -22.39
CA ARG A 101 23.94 -18.57 -23.48
C ARG A 101 25.16 -17.75 -23.94
N LEU A 102 25.11 -16.42 -23.83
CA LEU A 102 26.22 -15.53 -24.19
C LEU A 102 27.39 -15.56 -23.19
N GLY A 103 27.18 -16.05 -21.96
CA GLY A 103 28.24 -16.20 -20.96
C GLY A 103 28.87 -14.88 -20.48
N ARG A 104 28.19 -13.74 -20.68
CA ARG A 104 28.65 -12.41 -20.25
C ARG A 104 27.98 -12.01 -18.94
N TYR A 105 28.68 -11.20 -18.14
CA TYR A 105 28.22 -10.82 -16.80
C TYR A 105 27.33 -9.56 -16.79
N THR A 106 27.39 -8.72 -17.84
CA THR A 106 26.59 -7.49 -17.93
C THR A 106 25.81 -7.42 -19.23
N PHE A 107 24.67 -6.72 -19.21
CA PHE A 107 23.86 -6.46 -20.41
C PHE A 107 24.64 -5.66 -21.46
N ALA A 108 25.45 -4.70 -21.03
CA ALA A 108 26.31 -3.92 -21.93
C ALA A 108 27.35 -4.81 -22.63
N ASP A 109 27.96 -5.77 -21.93
CA ASP A 109 28.90 -6.71 -22.55
C ASP A 109 28.21 -7.72 -23.48
N ALA A 110 26.96 -8.09 -23.17
CA ALA A 110 26.15 -8.92 -24.06
C ALA A 110 25.87 -8.20 -25.39
N LEU A 111 25.51 -6.91 -25.36
CA LEU A 111 25.33 -6.10 -26.56
C LEU A 111 26.66 -5.88 -27.31
N ASP A 112 27.72 -5.55 -26.59
CA ASP A 112 29.05 -5.32 -27.17
C ASP A 112 29.57 -6.59 -27.87
N SER A 113 29.28 -7.78 -27.36
CA SER A 113 29.67 -9.05 -28.00
C SER A 113 29.08 -9.26 -29.39
N ARG A 114 27.95 -8.60 -29.70
CA ARG A 114 27.28 -8.69 -31.00
C ARG A 114 27.62 -7.54 -31.93
N PHE A 115 27.84 -6.34 -31.41
CA PHE A 115 28.00 -5.12 -32.22
C PHE A 115 29.43 -4.53 -32.20
N ASN A 116 30.27 -4.93 -31.25
CA ASN A 116 31.67 -4.52 -31.09
C ASN A 116 31.90 -3.00 -31.21
N SER A 117 31.06 -2.20 -30.55
CA SER A 117 31.01 -0.74 -30.71
C SER A 117 31.02 -0.04 -29.35
N ARG A 118 32.02 0.81 -29.15
CA ARG A 118 32.16 1.64 -27.94
C ARG A 118 30.95 2.54 -27.70
N GLY A 119 30.32 3.04 -28.77
CA GLY A 119 29.12 3.89 -28.67
C GLY A 119 27.89 3.12 -28.15
N ILE A 120 27.69 1.88 -28.61
CA ILE A 120 26.60 1.01 -28.14
C ILE A 120 26.84 0.62 -26.68
N LYS A 121 28.08 0.28 -26.32
CA LYS A 121 28.44 -0.05 -24.94
C LYS A 121 28.17 1.11 -23.97
N LEU A 122 28.59 2.32 -24.32
CA LEU A 122 28.34 3.51 -23.51
C LEU A 122 26.84 3.80 -23.37
N SER A 123 26.09 3.72 -24.48
CA SER A 123 24.64 3.95 -24.48
C SER A 123 23.90 2.91 -23.61
N ALA A 124 24.28 1.64 -23.71
CA ALA A 124 23.73 0.57 -22.88
C ALA A 124 24.04 0.76 -21.40
N ALA A 125 25.26 1.18 -21.06
CA ALA A 125 25.66 1.46 -19.69
C ALA A 125 24.89 2.65 -19.09
N ILE A 126 24.76 3.75 -19.83
CA ILE A 126 23.97 4.92 -19.40
C ILE A 126 22.50 4.54 -19.23
N SER A 127 21.92 3.83 -20.19
CA SER A 127 20.53 3.35 -20.11
C SER A 127 20.31 2.48 -18.86
N THR A 128 21.23 1.55 -18.60
CA THR A 128 21.17 0.69 -17.40
C THR A 128 21.24 1.51 -16.12
N LEU A 129 22.11 2.52 -16.06
CA LEU A 129 22.24 3.40 -14.90
C LEU A 129 20.97 4.23 -14.67
N VAL A 130 20.42 4.84 -15.73
CA VAL A 130 19.19 5.64 -15.67
C VAL A 130 18.04 4.79 -15.16
N VAL A 131 17.79 3.63 -15.77
CA VAL A 131 16.73 2.70 -15.34
C VAL A 131 16.93 2.28 -13.87
N SER A 132 18.17 1.99 -13.47
CA SER A 132 18.48 1.62 -12.08
C SER A 132 18.17 2.75 -11.09
N VAL A 133 18.52 4.00 -11.41
CA VAL A 133 18.23 5.15 -10.53
C VAL A 133 16.72 5.34 -10.36
N PHE A 134 15.95 5.30 -11.45
CA PHE A 134 14.49 5.39 -11.35
C PHE A 134 13.89 4.22 -10.57
N TYR A 135 14.46 3.03 -10.70
CA TYR A 135 14.02 1.84 -9.96
C TYR A 135 14.30 1.92 -8.45
N LEU A 136 15.35 2.64 -8.04
CA LEU A 136 15.66 2.87 -6.62
C LEU A 136 14.66 3.83 -5.94
N ILE A 137 13.99 4.71 -6.68
CA ILE A 137 13.08 5.73 -6.10
C ILE A 137 11.93 5.06 -5.32
N PRO A 138 11.11 4.15 -5.90
CA PRO A 138 10.03 3.50 -5.15
C PRO A 138 10.52 2.69 -3.96
N GLN A 139 11.72 2.11 -4.02
CA GLN A 139 12.29 1.33 -2.93
C GLN A 139 12.65 2.22 -1.73
N MET A 140 13.24 3.39 -2.00
CA MET A 140 13.55 4.37 -0.96
C MET A 140 12.27 4.97 -0.37
N VAL A 141 11.27 5.27 -1.20
CA VAL A 141 9.94 5.70 -0.73
C VAL A 141 9.32 4.64 0.17
N GLY A 142 9.37 3.36 -0.23
CA GLY A 142 8.90 2.24 0.57
C GLY A 142 9.62 2.12 1.91
N ALA A 143 10.95 2.22 1.91
CA ALA A 143 11.76 2.20 3.12
C ALA A 143 11.36 3.33 4.09
N GLY A 144 11.29 4.57 3.61
CA GLY A 144 10.89 5.72 4.43
C GLY A 144 9.46 5.63 4.93
N ALA A 145 8.54 5.06 4.14
CA ALA A 145 7.15 4.86 4.52
C ALA A 145 6.98 3.80 5.62
N LEU A 146 7.84 2.77 5.66
CA LEU A 146 7.82 1.71 6.66
C LEU A 146 8.55 2.08 7.95
N VAL A 147 9.59 2.92 7.89
CA VAL A 147 10.34 3.33 9.10
C VAL A 147 9.48 4.19 10.03
N LYS A 148 8.65 5.07 9.49
CA LYS A 148 7.79 5.95 10.29
C LYS A 148 6.86 5.18 11.26
N PRO A 149 6.08 4.18 10.81
CA PRO A 149 5.24 3.39 11.71
C PRO A 149 6.03 2.45 12.64
N LEU A 150 7.22 1.99 12.24
CA LEU A 150 8.00 1.02 13.02
C LEU A 150 8.86 1.67 14.11
N LEU A 151 9.53 2.78 13.79
CA LEU A 151 10.53 3.43 14.66
C LEU A 151 10.10 4.84 15.11
N GLY A 152 9.01 5.38 14.56
CA GLY A 152 8.57 6.76 14.86
C GLY A 152 9.39 7.87 14.21
N PHE A 153 10.42 7.53 13.42
CA PHE A 153 11.27 8.53 12.77
C PHE A 153 10.57 9.24 11.60
N SER A 154 11.07 10.42 11.24
CA SER A 154 10.61 11.14 10.06
C SER A 154 10.86 10.32 8.78
N HIS A 155 10.08 10.57 7.73
CA HIS A 155 10.24 9.90 6.44
C HIS A 155 11.66 10.07 5.89
N ALA A 156 12.20 11.30 5.91
CA ALA A 156 13.54 11.61 5.43
C ALA A 156 14.63 10.87 6.22
N THR A 157 14.51 10.83 7.55
CA THR A 157 15.43 10.07 8.42
C THR A 157 15.38 8.58 8.08
N GLY A 158 14.19 8.01 7.83
CA GLY A 158 14.04 6.62 7.45
C GLY A 158 14.70 6.28 6.10
N VAL A 159 14.54 7.15 5.10
CA VAL A 159 15.21 6.99 3.79
C VAL A 159 16.72 6.99 3.96
N LEU A 160 17.28 7.97 4.67
CA LEU A 160 18.73 8.09 4.87
C LEU A 160 19.27 6.90 5.67
N LEU A 161 18.62 6.53 6.77
CA LEU A 161 19.06 5.42 7.63
C LEU A 161 19.08 4.09 6.86
N VAL A 162 17.97 3.72 6.22
CA VAL A 162 17.88 2.45 5.49
C VAL A 162 18.78 2.47 4.26
N GLY A 163 18.83 3.59 3.54
CA GLY A 163 19.72 3.77 2.39
C GLY A 163 21.18 3.56 2.75
N THR A 164 21.68 4.24 3.79
CA THR A 164 23.07 4.08 4.25
C THR A 164 23.37 2.65 4.69
N ILE A 165 22.49 2.01 5.47
CA ILE A 165 22.68 0.62 5.91
C ILE A 165 22.75 -0.31 4.69
N VAL A 166 21.80 -0.21 3.76
CA VAL A 166 21.77 -1.07 2.56
C VAL A 166 22.99 -0.84 1.69
N THR A 167 23.42 0.41 1.47
CA THR A 167 24.64 0.72 0.71
C THR A 167 25.88 0.10 1.36
N LEU A 168 26.05 0.25 2.67
CA LEU A 168 27.18 -0.35 3.40
C LEU A 168 27.20 -1.88 3.26
N ILE A 169 26.03 -2.51 3.35
CA ILE A 169 25.89 -3.96 3.13
C ILE A 169 26.33 -4.33 1.72
N VAL A 170 25.72 -3.73 0.70
CA VAL A 170 25.95 -4.13 -0.69
C VAL A 170 27.41 -3.92 -1.11
N VAL A 171 28.04 -2.82 -0.67
CA VAL A 171 29.45 -2.53 -0.96
C VAL A 171 30.40 -3.53 -0.32
N THR A 172 30.05 -4.10 0.84
CA THR A 172 30.93 -5.00 1.62
C THR A 172 30.69 -6.49 1.37
N ALA A 173 29.53 -6.87 0.83
CA ALA A 173 29.04 -8.25 0.82
C ALA A 173 29.39 -9.06 -0.44
N GLY A 174 29.41 -8.46 -1.63
CA GLY A 174 29.54 -9.18 -2.90
C GLY A 174 28.34 -10.09 -3.24
N MET A 175 28.30 -10.69 -4.44
CA MET A 175 27.11 -11.39 -4.95
C MET A 175 26.73 -12.65 -4.15
N VAL A 176 27.69 -13.45 -3.68
CA VAL A 176 27.40 -14.65 -2.87
C VAL A 176 26.60 -14.28 -1.63
N SER A 177 27.11 -13.31 -0.87
CA SER A 177 26.50 -12.84 0.36
C SER A 177 25.12 -12.23 0.10
N THR A 178 25.02 -11.36 -0.91
CA THR A 178 23.74 -10.75 -1.32
C THR A 178 22.70 -11.80 -1.68
N THR A 179 23.08 -12.84 -2.42
CA THR A 179 22.12 -13.89 -2.85
C THR A 179 21.59 -14.70 -1.66
N TYR A 180 22.44 -15.08 -0.71
CA TYR A 180 21.98 -15.79 0.50
C TYR A 180 21.12 -14.90 1.42
N VAL A 181 21.47 -13.61 1.54
CA VAL A 181 20.64 -12.64 2.26
C VAL A 181 19.28 -12.48 1.60
N GLN A 182 19.24 -12.39 0.27
CA GLN A 182 18.00 -12.33 -0.51
C GLN A 182 17.19 -13.61 -0.42
N PHE A 183 17.83 -14.78 -0.43
CA PHE A 183 17.17 -16.06 -0.21
C PHE A 183 16.45 -16.10 1.14
N ILE A 184 17.10 -15.65 2.21
CA ILE A 184 16.49 -15.62 3.55
C ILE A 184 15.32 -14.63 3.58
N LYS A 185 15.51 -13.41 3.06
CA LYS A 185 14.45 -12.38 3.00
C LYS A 185 13.26 -12.86 2.16
N GLY A 186 13.52 -13.45 1.01
CA GLY A 186 12.51 -14.01 0.11
C GLY A 186 11.76 -15.17 0.75
N SER A 187 12.47 -16.09 1.41
CA SER A 187 11.86 -17.20 2.15
C SER A 187 10.95 -16.70 3.27
N LEU A 188 11.43 -15.72 4.05
CA LEU A 188 10.67 -15.11 5.14
C LEU A 188 9.39 -14.45 4.61
N LEU A 189 9.50 -13.71 3.52
CA LEU A 189 8.38 -13.05 2.87
C LEU A 189 7.34 -14.07 2.36
N VAL A 190 7.77 -15.15 1.70
CA VAL A 190 6.87 -16.19 1.18
C VAL A 190 6.15 -16.91 2.31
N ILE A 191 6.86 -17.28 3.38
CA ILE A 191 6.27 -17.96 4.54
C ILE A 191 5.22 -17.06 5.20
N PHE A 192 5.56 -15.82 5.54
CA PHE A 192 4.61 -14.91 6.18
C PHE A 192 3.43 -14.54 5.28
N SER A 193 3.66 -14.33 3.99
CA SER A 193 2.57 -14.05 3.04
C SER A 193 1.63 -15.25 2.91
N THR A 194 2.17 -16.47 2.94
CA THR A 194 1.37 -17.71 2.90
C THR A 194 0.53 -17.87 4.17
N ILE A 195 1.13 -17.66 5.35
CA ILE A 195 0.40 -17.69 6.63
C ILE A 195 -0.70 -16.63 6.64
N LEU A 196 -0.39 -15.39 6.23
CA LEU A 196 -1.35 -14.30 6.17
C LEU A 196 -2.50 -14.61 5.21
N THR A 197 -2.19 -15.17 4.04
CA THR A 197 -3.18 -15.58 3.04
C THR A 197 -4.09 -16.66 3.62
N ALA A 198 -3.53 -17.69 4.26
CA ALA A 198 -4.32 -18.74 4.91
C ALA A 198 -5.23 -18.18 6.01
N MET A 199 -4.73 -17.26 6.84
CA MET A 199 -5.54 -16.60 7.88
C MET A 199 -6.70 -15.80 7.28
N ILE A 200 -6.46 -15.07 6.18
CA ILE A 200 -7.51 -14.31 5.47
C ILE A 200 -8.57 -15.24 4.88
N LEU A 201 -8.14 -16.33 4.24
CA LEU A 201 -9.05 -17.32 3.67
C LEU A 201 -9.91 -18.00 4.74
N ILE A 202 -9.33 -18.34 5.90
CA ILE A 202 -10.06 -18.92 7.03
C ILE A 202 -11.05 -17.91 7.64
N ARG A 203 -10.66 -16.64 7.73
CA ARG A 203 -11.53 -15.57 8.24
C ARG A 203 -12.73 -15.31 7.32
N GLY A 204 -12.50 -15.36 6.01
CA GLY A 204 -13.49 -14.99 5.00
C GLY A 204 -13.88 -13.51 5.03
N PHE A 205 -14.98 -13.19 4.36
CA PHE A 205 -15.55 -11.85 4.36
C PHE A 205 -16.65 -11.69 5.42
N SER A 206 -16.73 -10.47 5.95
CA SER A 206 -17.77 -10.04 6.87
C SER A 206 -18.25 -8.66 6.45
N VAL A 207 -19.55 -8.50 6.25
CA VAL A 207 -20.19 -7.20 6.11
C VAL A 207 -20.30 -6.57 7.51
N PRO A 208 -19.81 -5.35 7.70
CA PRO A 208 -19.95 -4.66 8.98
C PRO A 208 -21.43 -4.49 9.38
N ASP A 209 -21.77 -4.85 10.62
CA ASP A 209 -23.16 -4.83 11.10
C ASP A 209 -23.73 -3.40 11.20
N SER A 210 -24.93 -3.19 10.67
CA SER A 210 -25.53 -1.86 10.43
C SER A 210 -25.72 -1.04 11.70
N SER A 211 -25.96 -1.67 12.85
CA SER A 211 -26.16 -0.98 14.13
C SER A 211 -24.90 -0.36 14.74
N GLN A 212 -23.72 -0.90 14.40
CA GLN A 212 -22.41 -0.47 14.90
C GLN A 212 -21.46 -0.01 13.77
N SER A 213 -21.95 -0.07 12.52
CA SER A 213 -21.17 0.18 11.32
C SER A 213 -20.65 1.62 11.31
N ARG A 214 -19.34 1.73 11.55
CA ARG A 214 -18.48 2.87 11.18
C ARG A 214 -18.48 3.13 9.67
N TRP A 215 -19.07 2.22 8.91
CA TRP A 215 -19.03 2.16 7.47
C TRP A 215 -20.31 2.68 6.84
N ILE A 216 -20.10 3.48 5.81
CA ILE A 216 -21.09 4.38 5.23
C ILE A 216 -21.92 3.63 4.20
N LYS A 217 -23.25 3.64 4.39
CA LYS A 217 -24.22 3.28 3.35
C LYS A 217 -24.79 4.56 2.75
N PRO A 218 -25.20 4.58 1.48
CA PRO A 218 -25.87 5.74 0.89
C PRO A 218 -27.09 6.13 1.73
N SER A 219 -27.07 7.34 2.27
CA SER A 219 -28.17 7.92 3.03
C SER A 219 -28.98 8.81 2.11
N ARG A 220 -30.30 8.63 2.09
CA ARG A 220 -31.20 9.49 1.31
C ARG A 220 -31.54 10.71 2.15
N PHE A 221 -31.36 11.90 1.59
CA PHE A 221 -31.75 13.15 2.22
C PHE A 221 -33.06 13.64 1.60
N TYR A 222 -33.95 14.14 2.45
CA TYR A 222 -35.05 14.99 2.03
C TYR A 222 -34.63 16.44 2.21
N ASP A 223 -34.66 17.21 1.13
CA ASP A 223 -34.35 18.63 1.14
C ASP A 223 -35.55 19.41 1.70
N GLY A 224 -35.33 20.10 2.81
CA GLY A 224 -36.31 20.85 3.58
C GLY A 224 -35.61 21.56 4.73
N PRO A 225 -36.29 22.43 5.50
CA PRO A 225 -35.69 23.19 6.62
C PRO A 225 -35.14 22.31 7.76
N ARG A 226 -35.30 20.98 7.66
CA ARG A 226 -34.81 19.95 8.57
C ARG A 226 -34.18 18.84 7.74
N ILE A 227 -32.87 18.63 7.88
CA ILE A 227 -32.17 17.52 7.21
C ILE A 227 -32.65 16.21 7.84
N THR A 228 -33.46 15.45 7.10
CA THR A 228 -33.83 14.09 7.48
C THR A 228 -33.05 13.13 6.60
N ALA A 229 -31.98 12.54 7.13
CA ALA A 229 -31.35 11.40 6.47
C ALA A 229 -32.14 10.13 6.77
N VAL A 230 -32.48 9.38 5.73
CA VAL A 230 -33.17 8.10 5.78
C VAL A 230 -32.17 7.02 5.36
N ARG A 231 -31.87 6.11 6.29
CA ARG A 231 -31.03 4.94 6.03
C ARG A 231 -31.83 3.93 5.20
N SER A 232 -31.19 3.33 4.21
CA SER A 232 -31.86 2.48 3.21
C SER A 232 -32.39 1.14 3.73
N ASP A 233 -31.97 0.68 4.92
CA ASP A 233 -32.43 -0.59 5.52
C ASP A 233 -33.41 -0.42 6.70
N HIS A 234 -33.42 0.73 7.36
CA HIS A 234 -34.41 1.07 8.39
C HIS A 234 -34.68 2.57 8.36
N ARG A 235 -35.95 2.98 8.48
CA ARG A 235 -36.37 4.36 8.71
C ARG A 235 -35.85 4.86 10.07
N GLN A 236 -34.55 5.05 10.22
CA GLN A 236 -34.02 5.94 11.25
C GLN A 236 -33.95 7.33 10.65
N VAL A 237 -34.92 8.14 11.06
CA VAL A 237 -34.92 9.59 10.94
C VAL A 237 -33.83 10.07 11.89
N PHE A 238 -32.78 10.72 11.40
CA PHE A 238 -31.89 11.46 12.30
C PHE A 238 -32.75 12.47 13.06
N GLY A 239 -32.84 12.26 14.37
CA GLY A 239 -33.72 13.04 15.25
C GLY A 239 -33.41 14.53 15.10
N THR A 240 -34.48 15.33 15.02
CA THR A 240 -34.48 16.72 14.59
C THR A 240 -33.85 17.71 15.59
N GLY A 241 -32.91 17.25 16.43
CA GLY A 241 -32.26 18.05 17.48
C GLY A 241 -30.78 17.75 17.74
N SER A 242 -30.19 16.72 17.13
CA SER A 242 -28.81 16.32 17.40
C SER A 242 -27.79 16.81 16.36
N PHE A 243 -28.22 17.45 15.27
CA PHE A 243 -27.31 17.89 14.19
C PHE A 243 -27.65 19.31 13.73
N VAL A 244 -26.62 20.14 13.57
CA VAL A 244 -26.72 21.51 13.06
C VAL A 244 -26.05 21.58 11.70
N ARG A 245 -26.78 21.99 10.64
CA ARG A 245 -26.18 22.26 9.33
C ARG A 245 -25.20 23.41 9.47
N LEU A 246 -23.97 23.19 9.04
CA LEU A 246 -22.99 24.26 9.00
C LEU A 246 -23.21 25.09 7.73
N PRO A 247 -23.14 26.42 7.83
CA PRO A 247 -23.19 27.26 6.65
C PRO A 247 -22.08 26.89 5.67
N GLU A 248 -22.39 27.06 4.39
CA GLU A 248 -21.41 27.05 3.31
C GLU A 248 -20.64 28.37 3.45
N ILE A 249 -19.44 28.28 4.00
CA ILE A 249 -18.53 29.41 4.23
C ILE A 249 -17.29 29.17 3.36
N ASP A 250 -16.82 30.22 2.69
CA ASP A 250 -15.57 30.29 1.92
C ASP A 250 -15.35 29.11 0.97
N GLY A 251 -14.23 28.38 1.07
CA GLY A 251 -13.80 27.35 0.11
C GLY A 251 -14.77 26.18 -0.09
N TRP A 252 -15.85 26.12 0.69
CA TRP A 252 -16.95 25.15 0.56
C TRP A 252 -18.11 25.63 -0.33
N ASN A 253 -18.14 26.92 -0.71
CA ASN A 253 -19.15 27.46 -1.61
C ASN A 253 -19.10 26.76 -2.98
N ASP A 254 -20.28 26.54 -3.56
CA ASP A 254 -20.48 25.88 -4.86
C ASP A 254 -19.91 24.46 -4.97
N ARG A 255 -19.55 23.83 -3.84
CA ARG A 255 -19.08 22.45 -3.82
C ARG A 255 -20.22 21.48 -3.53
N PRO A 256 -20.17 20.25 -4.08
CA PRO A 256 -21.24 19.27 -3.92
C PRO A 256 -21.17 18.58 -2.55
N TYR A 257 -21.08 19.34 -1.46
CA TYR A 257 -20.93 18.82 -0.10
C TYR A 257 -21.90 19.48 0.88
N ILE A 258 -22.56 18.66 1.69
CA ILE A 258 -23.35 19.11 2.84
C ILE A 258 -22.58 18.76 4.11
N ARG A 259 -22.44 19.73 5.02
CA ARG A 259 -21.75 19.56 6.30
C ARG A 259 -22.73 19.75 7.45
N VAL A 260 -22.68 18.86 8.43
CA VAL A 260 -23.42 19.00 9.69
C VAL A 260 -22.51 18.72 10.87
N ARG A 261 -22.80 19.34 12.02
CA ARG A 261 -22.14 19.06 13.29
C ARG A 261 -23.11 18.37 14.24
N ASP A 262 -22.70 17.24 14.78
CA ASP A 262 -23.41 16.58 15.87
C ASP A 262 -23.30 17.43 17.15
N THR A 263 -24.43 17.84 17.73
CA THR A 263 -24.50 18.67 18.94
C THR A 263 -24.20 17.89 20.22
N THR A 264 -24.27 16.55 20.18
CA THR A 264 -23.98 15.67 21.30
C THR A 264 -22.50 15.27 21.34
N THR A 265 -21.93 14.95 20.17
CA THR A 265 -20.55 14.45 20.08
C THR A 265 -19.54 15.49 19.61
N GLY A 266 -20.00 16.59 18.99
CA GLY A 266 -19.15 17.59 18.35
C GLY A 266 -18.54 17.13 17.02
N GLU A 267 -18.86 15.92 16.55
CA GLU A 267 -18.35 15.34 15.30
C GLU A 267 -18.90 16.09 14.08
N LEU A 268 -18.02 16.44 13.14
CA LEU A 268 -18.38 16.97 11.83
C LEU A 268 -18.64 15.80 10.88
N ARG A 269 -19.82 15.75 10.29
CA ARG A 269 -20.15 14.79 9.23
C ARG A 269 -20.39 15.53 7.92
N THR A 270 -19.81 15.01 6.86
CA THR A 270 -19.85 15.60 5.53
C THR A 270 -20.41 14.57 4.56
N TRP A 271 -21.32 14.98 3.68
CA TRP A 271 -21.85 14.14 2.62
C TRP A 271 -21.62 14.78 1.27
N ARG A 272 -21.15 13.99 0.31
CA ARG A 272 -21.13 14.37 -1.10
C ARG A 272 -22.53 14.23 -1.67
N THR A 273 -23.10 15.31 -2.19
CA THR A 273 -24.42 15.30 -2.83
C THR A 273 -24.32 14.67 -4.21
N GLY A 274 -25.12 13.63 -4.47
CA GLY A 274 -25.35 13.07 -5.79
C GLY A 274 -26.55 13.71 -6.49
N SER A 275 -26.60 13.56 -7.81
CA SER A 275 -27.79 13.89 -8.61
C SER A 275 -28.87 12.81 -8.41
N SER A 276 -30.07 13.21 -7.97
CA SER A 276 -31.28 12.39 -8.16
C SER A 276 -32.55 13.24 -8.10
N GLY A 277 -33.57 12.81 -8.84
CA GLY A 277 -34.73 13.59 -9.28
C GLY A 277 -35.60 14.23 -8.18
N GLU A 278 -36.04 15.45 -8.51
CA GLU A 278 -37.09 16.35 -7.99
C GLU A 278 -37.39 16.45 -6.47
N SER A 279 -36.96 15.55 -5.58
CA SER A 279 -37.17 15.69 -4.12
C SER A 279 -36.25 14.85 -3.21
N GLN A 280 -35.32 14.06 -3.75
CA GLN A 280 -34.39 13.24 -2.94
C GLN A 280 -32.94 13.49 -3.34
N VAL A 281 -32.15 14.09 -2.44
CA VAL A 281 -30.69 14.16 -2.61
C VAL A 281 -30.12 12.86 -2.04
N VAL A 282 -29.62 11.97 -2.89
CA VAL A 282 -28.85 10.81 -2.41
C VAL A 282 -27.43 11.29 -2.17
N GLY A 283 -26.90 11.10 -0.97
CA GLY A 283 -25.54 11.51 -0.64
C GLY A 283 -24.71 10.38 -0.05
N TRP A 284 -23.41 10.41 -0.34
CA TRP A 284 -22.42 9.51 0.24
C TRP A 284 -21.68 10.25 1.34
N GLU A 285 -21.68 9.71 2.56
CA GLU A 285 -20.87 10.28 3.64
C GLU A 285 -19.39 10.15 3.27
N VAL A 286 -18.62 11.19 3.57
CA VAL A 286 -17.19 11.29 3.29
C VAL A 286 -16.46 11.63 4.57
N GLN A 287 -15.18 11.26 4.61
CA GLN A 287 -14.29 11.61 5.71
C GLN A 287 -13.57 12.92 5.39
N THR A 288 -13.49 13.83 6.36
CA THR A 288 -12.70 15.06 6.21
C THR A 288 -11.41 15.00 7.03
N LEU A 289 -10.31 15.41 6.42
CA LEU A 289 -9.02 15.64 7.08
C LEU A 289 -8.71 17.14 6.96
N THR A 290 -8.81 17.85 8.09
CA THR A 290 -8.46 19.28 8.18
C THR A 290 -7.09 19.42 8.83
N VAL A 291 -6.23 20.26 8.27
CA VAL A 291 -4.90 20.53 8.82
C VAL A 291 -4.87 21.99 9.27
N THR A 292 -5.01 22.21 10.56
CA THR A 292 -4.97 23.56 11.14
C THR A 292 -3.63 24.26 10.83
N PRO A 293 -3.58 25.61 10.86
CA PRO A 293 -2.33 26.37 10.67
C PRO A 293 -1.20 25.95 11.63
N ASP A 294 -1.56 25.52 12.85
CA ASP A 294 -0.65 24.98 13.86
C ASP A 294 -0.14 23.55 13.54
N GLY A 295 -0.51 22.97 12.39
CA GLY A 295 -0.14 21.64 11.94
C GLY A 295 -0.92 20.49 12.59
N LYS A 296 -1.92 20.77 13.46
CA LYS A 296 -2.78 19.74 14.05
C LYS A 296 -3.73 19.17 13.00
N LYS A 297 -3.95 17.87 13.06
CA LYS A 297 -4.84 17.13 12.15
C LYS A 297 -6.17 16.85 12.84
N LEU A 298 -7.27 17.26 12.20
CA LEU A 298 -8.62 16.96 12.63
C LEU A 298 -9.25 15.97 11.65
N ILE A 299 -9.81 14.88 12.17
CA ILE A 299 -10.62 13.94 11.39
C ILE A 299 -12.07 14.21 11.73
N ASN A 300 -12.91 14.53 10.74
CA ASN A 300 -14.31 14.84 10.98
C ASN A 300 -14.47 15.90 12.09
N GLY A 301 -13.64 16.95 12.05
CA GLY A 301 -13.65 18.07 13.00
C GLY A 301 -13.12 17.74 14.41
N LEU A 302 -12.75 16.49 14.69
CA LEU A 302 -12.22 16.07 15.98
C LEU A 302 -10.70 15.86 15.90
N LEU A 303 -9.98 16.19 16.98
CA LEU A 303 -8.54 16.00 17.02
C LEU A 303 -8.17 14.52 16.82
N GLN A 304 -7.28 14.26 15.85
CA GLN A 304 -6.75 12.92 15.62
C GLN A 304 -6.00 12.46 16.87
N GLN A 305 -6.40 11.30 17.42
CA GLN A 305 -5.82 10.72 18.63
C GLN A 305 -5.55 9.23 18.41
N ALA A 306 -4.34 8.77 18.74
CA ALA A 306 -3.92 7.38 18.53
C ALA A 306 -4.77 6.37 19.33
N SER A 307 -5.20 6.76 20.53
CA SER A 307 -5.92 5.91 21.49
C SER A 307 -7.40 5.71 21.17
N LEU A 308 -7.96 6.46 20.22
CA LEU A 308 -9.38 6.38 19.85
C LEU A 308 -9.49 6.05 18.36
N PRO A 309 -9.62 4.76 17.99
CA PRO A 309 -9.66 4.32 16.59
C PRO A 309 -10.76 4.96 15.75
N ARG A 310 -11.83 5.45 16.38
CA ARG A 310 -12.94 6.18 15.72
C ARG A 310 -12.54 7.59 15.24
N ARG A 311 -11.41 8.13 15.70
CA ARG A 311 -10.91 9.47 15.34
C ARG A 311 -9.70 9.42 14.40
N ASP A 312 -9.50 8.29 13.74
CA ASP A 312 -8.48 8.15 12.68
C ASP A 312 -9.15 7.93 11.34
N PHE A 313 -8.46 8.35 10.27
CA PHE A 313 -8.93 8.22 8.90
C PHE A 313 -8.96 6.76 8.52
N GLU A 314 -10.03 6.30 7.89
CA GLU A 314 -10.16 4.96 7.32
C GLU A 314 -9.62 4.98 5.89
N PRO A 315 -8.40 4.47 5.65
CA PRO A 315 -7.70 4.70 4.39
C PRO A 315 -8.11 3.74 3.28
N VAL A 316 -8.84 2.66 3.62
CA VAL A 316 -9.18 1.57 2.71
C VAL A 316 -10.66 1.26 2.77
N GLY A 317 -11.19 0.83 1.62
CA GLY A 317 -12.59 0.45 1.47
C GLY A 317 -13.01 -0.77 2.26
N HIS A 318 -14.28 -1.15 2.13
CA HIS A 318 -14.85 -2.33 2.76
C HIS A 318 -15.92 -2.98 1.87
N VAL A 319 -16.21 -4.25 2.14
CA VAL A 319 -17.32 -4.97 1.51
C VAL A 319 -18.63 -4.51 2.14
N SER A 320 -19.50 -3.88 1.35
CA SER A 320 -20.82 -3.38 1.79
C SER A 320 -21.92 -4.44 1.64
N LYS A 321 -21.78 -5.33 0.66
CA LYS A 321 -22.75 -6.40 0.38
C LYS A 321 -22.04 -7.64 -0.15
N LEU A 322 -22.39 -8.80 0.39
CA LEU A 322 -21.96 -10.10 -0.13
C LEU A 322 -23.03 -10.69 -1.07
N PRO A 323 -22.63 -11.61 -1.97
CA PRO A 323 -23.57 -12.41 -2.74
C PRO A 323 -24.60 -13.10 -1.85
N ASP A 324 -25.79 -13.33 -2.41
CA ASP A 324 -26.95 -13.95 -1.75
C ASP A 324 -27.46 -13.23 -0.47
N GLY A 325 -27.02 -11.99 -0.22
CA GLY A 325 -27.46 -11.21 0.94
C GLY A 325 -26.91 -11.71 2.29
N ARG A 326 -25.85 -12.53 2.27
CA ARG A 326 -25.18 -13.01 3.48
C ARG A 326 -24.44 -11.87 4.18
N THR A 327 -24.28 -11.97 5.50
CA THR A 327 -23.45 -11.04 6.29
C THR A 327 -22.04 -11.58 6.55
N HIS A 328 -21.87 -12.90 6.48
CA HIS A 328 -20.59 -13.58 6.66
C HIS A 328 -20.46 -14.74 5.68
N THR A 329 -19.23 -14.99 5.20
CA THR A 329 -18.95 -16.13 4.31
C THR A 329 -18.44 -17.36 5.06
N GLY A 330 -17.72 -17.16 6.18
CA GLY A 330 -16.91 -18.21 6.79
C GLY A 330 -15.64 -18.51 5.96
N PRO A 331 -14.93 -19.62 6.25
CA PRO A 331 -13.73 -20.01 5.52
C PRO A 331 -14.00 -20.21 4.03
N LEU A 332 -13.13 -19.66 3.18
CA LEU A 332 -13.25 -19.73 1.72
C LEU A 332 -12.03 -20.40 1.10
N GLY A 333 -12.23 -21.16 0.02
CA GLY A 333 -11.13 -21.57 -0.86
C GLY A 333 -10.55 -20.40 -1.66
N PRO A 334 -9.32 -20.50 -2.23
CA PRO A 334 -8.72 -19.39 -2.98
C PRO A 334 -9.55 -18.90 -4.17
N LEU A 335 -10.12 -19.81 -4.96
CA LEU A 335 -10.97 -19.46 -6.10
C LEU A 335 -12.33 -18.90 -5.64
N GLU A 336 -12.88 -19.50 -4.58
CA GLU A 336 -14.15 -19.06 -4.00
C GLU A 336 -14.04 -17.64 -3.43
N PHE A 337 -12.92 -17.31 -2.78
CA PHE A 337 -12.61 -15.98 -2.29
C PHE A 337 -12.65 -14.94 -3.42
N LEU A 338 -12.01 -15.23 -4.55
CA LEU A 338 -12.01 -14.32 -5.71
C LEU A 338 -13.40 -14.19 -6.33
N SER A 339 -14.11 -15.30 -6.52
CA SER A 339 -15.47 -15.27 -7.08
C SER A 339 -16.46 -14.52 -6.18
N THR A 340 -16.33 -14.68 -4.86
CA THR A 340 -17.14 -13.99 -3.86
C THR A 340 -16.83 -12.50 -3.91
N LEU A 341 -15.55 -12.12 -3.95
CA LEU A 341 -15.13 -10.72 -4.05
C LEU A 341 -15.66 -10.07 -5.33
N GLN A 342 -15.61 -10.77 -6.47
CA GLN A 342 -16.13 -10.28 -7.75
C GLN A 342 -17.65 -10.05 -7.73
N GLN A 343 -18.41 -10.89 -7.00
CA GLN A 343 -19.86 -10.77 -6.86
C GLN A 343 -20.29 -9.84 -5.72
N SER A 344 -19.34 -9.36 -4.92
CA SER A 344 -19.61 -8.49 -3.79
C SER A 344 -19.62 -7.02 -4.20
N GLU A 345 -20.37 -6.21 -3.46
CA GLU A 345 -20.29 -4.77 -3.56
C GLU A 345 -19.19 -4.27 -2.62
N VAL A 346 -18.20 -3.57 -3.17
CA VAL A 346 -17.07 -3.01 -2.41
C VAL A 346 -17.14 -1.49 -2.51
N ILE A 347 -17.19 -0.83 -1.36
CA ILE A 347 -17.11 0.63 -1.28
C ILE A 347 -15.63 1.00 -1.13
N LEU A 348 -15.13 1.81 -2.04
CA LEU A 348 -13.76 2.31 -2.06
C LEU A 348 -13.71 3.79 -1.67
N TRP A 349 -12.60 4.19 -1.04
CA TRP A 349 -12.34 5.60 -0.73
C TRP A 349 -11.49 6.22 -1.83
N GLU A 350 -12.01 7.30 -2.43
CA GLU A 350 -11.24 8.14 -3.35
C GLU A 350 -10.99 9.49 -2.68
N LYS A 351 -9.75 9.98 -2.79
CA LYS A 351 -9.40 11.33 -2.36
C LYS A 351 -9.96 12.32 -3.39
N ASP A 352 -10.74 13.29 -2.93
CA ASP A 352 -11.16 14.40 -3.78
C ASP A 352 -9.94 15.21 -4.27
N LYS A 353 -9.94 15.59 -5.54
CA LYS A 353 -8.78 16.22 -6.20
C LYS A 353 -8.51 17.62 -5.66
N ASP A 354 -9.57 18.32 -5.25
CA ASP A 354 -9.48 19.70 -4.80
C ASP A 354 -9.54 19.80 -3.28
N SER A 355 -8.40 20.09 -2.66
CA SER A 355 -8.38 20.47 -1.24
C SER A 355 -9.20 21.74 -1.02
N VAL A 356 -10.06 21.73 -0.02
CA VAL A 356 -10.76 22.94 0.43
C VAL A 356 -9.80 23.72 1.34
N LYS A 357 -9.66 25.02 1.10
CA LYS A 357 -8.98 25.94 2.02
C LYS A 357 -10.03 26.74 2.77
N GLU A 358 -9.97 26.73 4.09
CA GLU A 358 -10.86 27.54 4.92
C GLU A 358 -10.25 28.93 5.18
N ALA A 359 -11.06 29.92 5.59
CA ALA A 359 -10.57 31.29 5.81
C ALA A 359 -9.57 31.42 6.96
N ASP A 360 -9.57 30.46 7.90
CA ASP A 360 -8.56 30.38 8.96
C ASP A 360 -7.21 29.82 8.47
N GLY A 361 -7.12 29.44 7.19
CA GLY A 361 -5.93 28.88 6.56
C GLY A 361 -5.77 27.37 6.71
N SER A 362 -6.81 26.66 7.20
CA SER A 362 -6.83 25.20 7.39
C SER A 362 -7.21 24.35 6.18
#